data_AF-A0A7Y2JQ91-F1
#
_entry.id   AF-A0A7Y2JQ91-F1
#
_cell.length_a   1.000
_cell.length_b   1.000
_cell.length_c   1.000
_cell.angle_alpha   90.00
_cell.angle_beta   90.00
_cell.angle_gamma   90.00
#
_symmetry.space_group_name_H-M   'P 1'
#
loop_
_entity.id
_entity.type
_entity.pdbx_description
1 polymer ?
#
loop_
_entity_poly.entity_id
_entity_poly.type
_entity_poly.pdbx_seq_one_letter_code
_entity_poly.pdbx_strand_id
1 'polypeptide(L)'
;MKLNVKALALTCALFLGGMVFFVGLANLMWPSYGGALLNMLDSIYPGYKAATGFGSVIWGTLYGLADGAIGGAIFGLLYNAFRGSEA
;
A
#
# COMPACT_ATOMS: atom_id res chain seq x y z
N MET A 1 -0.05 -13.29 -22.48
CA MET A 1 1.30 -13.07 -21.88
C MET A 1 1.29 -13.48 -20.40
N LYS A 2 2.43 -13.77 -19.75
CA LYS A 2 2.50 -14.13 -18.30
C LYS A 2 3.00 -12.92 -17.52
N LEU A 3 2.34 -12.54 -16.44
CA LEU A 3 2.86 -11.52 -15.54
C LEU A 3 3.95 -12.12 -14.64
N ASN A 4 5.05 -11.39 -14.46
CA ASN A 4 6.04 -11.72 -13.44
C ASN A 4 5.49 -11.28 -12.08
N VAL A 5 5.04 -12.25 -11.28
CA VAL A 5 4.39 -12.02 -9.98
C VAL A 5 5.29 -11.25 -9.02
N LYS A 6 6.59 -11.53 -9.00
CA LYS A 6 7.54 -10.84 -8.10
C LYS A 6 7.71 -9.38 -8.49
N ALA A 7 7.84 -9.11 -9.79
CA ALA A 7 7.95 -7.75 -10.30
C ALA A 7 6.67 -6.96 -10.00
N LEU A 8 5.50 -7.55 -10.27
CA LEU A 8 4.23 -6.90 -10.00
C LEU A 8 4.01 -6.62 -8.50
N ALA A 9 4.31 -7.60 -7.64
CA ALA A 9 4.25 -7.42 -6.19
C ALA A 9 5.15 -6.27 -5.73
N LEU A 10 6.40 -6.20 -6.20
CA LEU A 10 7.31 -5.12 -5.85
C LEU A 10 6.82 -3.75 -6.35
N THR A 11 6.32 -3.68 -7.58
CA THR A 11 5.75 -2.44 -8.14
C THR A 11 4.55 -1.96 -7.31
N CYS A 12 3.61 -2.84 -6.99
CA CYS A 12 2.44 -2.51 -6.18
C CYS A 12 2.84 -2.13 -4.74
N ALA A 13 3.82 -2.81 -4.14
CA ALA A 13 4.38 -2.47 -2.83
C ALA A 13 4.90 -1.03 -2.83
N LEU A 14 5.80 -0.71 -3.76
CA LEU A 14 6.41 0.62 -3.84
C LEU A 14 5.36 1.70 -4.16
N PHE A 15 4.35 1.39 -4.96
CA PHE A 15 3.27 2.32 -5.26
C PHE A 15 2.42 2.64 -4.03
N LEU A 16 1.88 1.63 -3.35
CA LEU A 16 1.02 1.82 -2.16
C LEU A 16 1.82 2.36 -0.97
N GLY A 17 2.98 1.77 -0.68
CA GLY A 17 3.87 2.25 0.36
C GLY A 17 4.34 3.68 0.11
N GLY A 18 4.74 4.00 -1.13
CA GLY A 18 5.14 5.34 -1.54
C GLY A 18 4.00 6.36 -1.40
N MET A 19 2.78 5.99 -1.81
CA MET A 19 1.60 6.85 -1.63
C MET A 19 1.39 7.20 -0.15
N VAL A 20 1.40 6.19 0.74
CA VAL A 20 1.23 6.42 2.18
C VAL A 20 2.39 7.24 2.76
N PHE A 21 3.62 6.98 2.33
CA PHE A 21 4.80 7.73 2.74
C PHE A 21 4.69 9.21 2.39
N PHE A 22 4.40 9.54 1.12
CA PHE A 22 4.31 10.92 0.68
C PHE A 22 3.09 11.65 1.28
N VAL A 23 1.95 10.98 1.43
CA VAL A 23 0.79 11.58 2.12
C VAL A 23 1.11 11.82 3.59
N GLY A 24 1.77 10.89 4.27
CA GLY A 24 2.20 11.05 5.65
C GLY A 24 3.19 12.21 5.82
N LEU A 25 4.20 12.31 4.97
CA LEU A 25 5.14 13.45 4.97
C LEU A 25 4.44 14.78 4.70
N ALA A 26 3.55 14.82 3.71
CA ALA A 26 2.77 16.02 3.42
C ALA A 26 1.87 16.41 4.60
N ASN A 27 1.29 15.44 5.31
CA ASN A 27 0.49 15.70 6.51
C ASN A 27 1.32 16.31 7.66
N LEU A 28 2.59 15.90 7.83
CA LEU A 28 3.48 16.51 8.82
C LEU A 28 3.74 17.99 8.54
N MET A 29 3.79 18.39 7.27
CA MET A 29 3.97 19.79 6.86
C MET A 29 2.64 20.57 6.87
N TRP A 30 1.55 19.90 6.49
CA TRP A 30 0.21 20.44 6.38
C TRP A 30 -0.79 19.51 7.07
N PRO A 31 -1.10 19.74 8.37
CA PRO A 31 -1.91 18.82 9.17
C PRO A 31 -3.28 18.45 8.59
N SER A 32 -3.85 19.28 7.72
CA SER A 32 -5.12 19.01 7.03
C SER A 32 -5.00 18.11 5.79
N TYR A 33 -3.79 17.92 5.26
CA TYR A 33 -3.58 17.17 4.00
C TYR A 33 -3.73 15.67 4.22
N GLY A 34 -4.61 15.01 3.45
CA GLY A 34 -4.72 13.55 3.44
C GLY A 34 -5.34 12.91 4.69
N GLY A 35 -5.92 13.70 5.61
CA GLY A 35 -6.45 13.17 6.88
C GLY A 35 -7.49 12.06 6.73
N ALA A 36 -8.37 12.13 5.72
CA ALA A 36 -9.36 11.07 5.46
C ALA A 36 -8.70 9.72 5.13
N LEU A 37 -7.64 9.73 4.31
CA LEU A 37 -6.87 8.53 4.00
C LEU A 37 -6.18 8.00 5.26
N LEU A 38 -5.46 8.85 6.00
CA LEU A 38 -4.73 8.41 7.20
C LEU A 38 -5.67 7.85 8.28
N ASN A 39 -6.86 8.44 8.45
CA ASN A 39 -7.87 7.93 9.38
C ASN A 39 -8.44 6.58 8.92
N MET A 40 -8.64 6.39 7.62
CA MET A 40 -9.01 5.08 7.07
C MET A 40 -7.93 4.05 7.42
N LEU A 41 -6.65 4.37 7.24
CA LEU A 41 -5.55 3.46 7.58
C LEU A 41 -5.50 3.15 9.09
N ASP A 42 -5.75 4.12 9.98
CA ASP A 42 -5.84 3.91 11.44
C ASP A 42 -6.97 2.94 11.81
N SER A 43 -8.07 2.97 11.06
CA SER A 43 -9.20 2.05 11.31
C SER A 43 -8.91 0.59 10.94
N ILE A 44 -7.98 0.33 10.01
CA ILE A 44 -7.71 -1.02 9.48
C ILE A 44 -6.38 -1.61 9.92
N TYR A 45 -5.40 -0.79 10.32
CA TYR A 45 -4.06 -1.26 10.67
C TYR A 45 -3.82 -1.20 12.18
N PRO A 46 -3.73 -2.37 12.85
CA PRO A 46 -3.45 -2.43 14.28
C PRO A 46 -2.14 -1.74 14.64
N GLY A 47 -2.14 -0.92 15.68
CA GLY A 47 -0.92 -0.24 16.16
C GLY A 47 -0.48 0.97 15.33
N TYR A 48 -1.05 1.21 14.14
CA TYR A 48 -0.94 2.49 13.48
C TYR A 48 -1.83 3.53 14.19
N LYS A 49 -1.34 4.77 14.27
CA LYS A 49 -2.04 5.91 14.86
C LYS A 49 -1.84 7.11 13.94
N ALA A 50 -2.92 7.59 13.31
CA ALA A 50 -2.83 8.65 12.31
C ALA A 50 -2.25 9.94 12.91
N ALA A 51 -1.41 10.62 12.12
CA ALA A 51 -0.86 11.94 12.43
C ALA A 51 -0.14 12.08 13.80
N THR A 52 0.36 11.00 14.38
CA THR A 52 1.12 11.02 15.67
C THR A 52 2.62 11.33 15.51
N GLY A 53 3.01 11.96 14.38
CA GLY A 53 4.39 12.32 14.07
C GLY A 53 5.09 11.33 13.14
N PHE A 54 6.42 11.44 13.01
CA PHE A 54 7.20 10.69 12.00
C PHE A 54 7.12 9.16 12.17
N GLY A 55 6.99 8.67 13.39
CA GLY A 55 6.78 7.24 13.65
C GLY A 55 5.52 6.69 12.97
N SER A 56 4.44 7.48 12.89
CA SER A 56 3.23 7.10 12.15
C SER A 56 3.52 6.96 10.65
N VAL A 57 4.32 7.85 10.06
CA VAL A 57 4.69 7.77 8.64
C VAL A 57 5.41 6.46 8.35
N ILE A 58 6.33 6.04 9.21
CA ILE A 58 7.04 4.76 9.07
C ILE A 58 6.05 3.59 9.13
N TRP A 59 5.23 3.52 10.18
CA TRP A 59 4.26 2.44 10.35
C TRP A 59 3.28 2.34 9.18
N GLY A 60 2.69 3.46 8.77
CA GLY A 60 1.78 3.49 7.62
C GLY A 60 2.46 3.04 6.32
N THR A 61 3.71 3.45 6.11
CA THR A 61 4.49 3.05 4.93
C THR A 61 4.75 1.54 4.92
N LEU A 62 5.13 0.95 6.06
CA LEU A 62 5.36 -0.50 6.18
C LEU A 62 4.08 -1.30 5.87
N TYR A 63 2.93 -0.86 6.40
CA TYR A 63 1.64 -1.47 6.05
C TYR A 63 1.33 -1.30 4.56
N GLY A 64 1.51 -0.11 3.98
CA GLY A 64 1.28 0.12 2.55
C GLY A 64 2.18 -0.73 1.65
N LEU A 65 3.45 -0.91 2.02
CA LEU A 65 4.38 -1.80 1.32
C LEU A 65 3.90 -3.27 1.38
N ALA A 66 3.50 -3.73 2.57
CA ALA A 66 3.02 -5.09 2.76
C ALA A 66 1.73 -5.36 1.95
N ASP A 67 0.74 -4.48 2.07
CA ASP A 67 -0.53 -4.62 1.37
C ASP A 67 -0.36 -4.52 -0.15
N GLY A 68 0.49 -3.60 -0.61
CA GLY A 68 0.82 -3.50 -2.03
C GLY A 68 1.54 -4.75 -2.55
N ALA A 69 2.47 -5.33 -1.78
CA ALA A 69 3.15 -6.57 -2.16
C ALA A 69 2.16 -7.74 -2.26
N ILE A 70 1.30 -7.90 -1.25
CA ILE A 70 0.30 -8.97 -1.19
C ILE A 70 -0.72 -8.80 -2.32
N GLY A 71 -1.28 -7.60 -2.50
CA GLY A 71 -2.24 -7.29 -3.55
C GLY A 71 -1.66 -7.50 -4.95
N GLY A 72 -0.44 -7.02 -5.20
CA GLY A 72 0.26 -7.23 -6.47
C GLY A 72 0.55 -8.70 -6.75
N ALA A 73 0.92 -9.48 -5.73
CA ALA A 73 1.12 -10.92 -5.86
C ALA A 73 -0.20 -11.63 -6.20
N ILE A 74 -1.29 -11.32 -5.49
CA ILE A 74 -2.63 -11.86 -5.75
C ILE A 74 -3.07 -11.54 -7.18
N PHE A 75 -2.96 -10.30 -7.63
CA PHE A 75 -3.30 -9.91 -8.99
C PHE A 75 -2.46 -10.64 -10.04
N GLY A 76 -1.16 -10.77 -9.81
CA GLY A 76 -0.27 -11.50 -10.71
C GLY A 76 -0.63 -12.99 -10.80
N LEU A 77 -0.99 -13.61 -9.69
CA LEU A 77 -1.42 -15.01 -9.64
C LEU A 77 -2.77 -15.22 -10.33
N LEU A 78 -3.78 -14.41 -9.99
CA LEU A 78 -5.12 -14.49 -10.57
C LEU A 78 -5.11 -14.28 -12.09
N TYR A 79 -4.41 -13.23 -12.55
CA TYR A 79 -4.25 -12.99 -13.99
C TYR A 79 -3.60 -14.20 -14.68
N ASN A 80 -2.55 -14.76 -14.08
CA ASN A 80 -1.86 -15.91 -14.64
C ASN A 80 -2.69 -17.20 -14.59
N ALA A 81 -3.63 -17.33 -13.67
CA ALA A 81 -4.56 -18.46 -13.59
C ALA A 81 -5.64 -18.33 -14.67
N PHE A 82 -6.33 -17.19 -14.74
CA PHE A 82 -7.43 -16.98 -15.69
C PHE A 82 -6.98 -16.98 -17.15
N ARG A 83 -5.74 -16.58 -17.44
CA ARG A 83 -5.21 -16.67 -18.82
C ARG A 83 -5.20 -18.10 -19.39
N GLY A 84 -5.16 -19.12 -18.54
CA GLY A 84 -5.14 -20.54 -18.92
C GLY A 84 -6.52 -21.19 -18.89
N SER A 85 -7.57 -20.41 -18.59
CA SER A 85 -8.95 -20.85 -18.46
C SER A 85 -9.80 -20.57 -19.71
N GLU A 86 -9.17 -20.36 -20.87
CA GLU A 86 -9.89 -20.44 -22.14
C GLU A 86 -10.25 -21.92 -22.37
N ALA A 87 -11.51 -22.26 -22.15
CA ALA A 87 -12.09 -23.57 -22.42
C ALA A 87 -12.37 -23.75 -23.92
#